data_AF-A0A7S1UD76-F1
#
_entry.id   AF-A0A7S1UD76-F1
#
_cell.length_a   1.000
_cell.length_b   1.000
_cell.length_c   1.000
_cell.angle_alpha   90.00
_cell.angle_beta   90.00
_cell.angle_gamma   90.00
#
_symmetry.space_group_name_H-M   'P 1'
#
loop_
_entity.id
_entity.type
_entity.pdbx_description
1 polymer ?
#
loop_
_entity_poly.entity_id
_entity_poly.type
_entity_poly.pdbx_seq_one_letter_code
_entity_poly.pdbx_strand_id
1 'polypeptide(L)'
;PECFETVPLLTGVDGKTCTFKDGSTHEVDAIILCTGYKHHFPFMEPKLRLTTANRLWCDTLHEGVVWPSNTKLFYIGMQDQWLTFNMFDAQAWYARDIIMGRIELPSEETMGQEWAQWRAAE
;
A
#
# COMPACT_ATOMS: atom_id res chain seq x y z
N PRO A 1 7.96 28.40 8.14
CA PRO A 1 8.76 29.49 7.54
C PRO A 1 7.82 30.54 6.98
N GLU A 2 8.23 31.80 6.87
CA GLU A 2 7.37 32.88 6.34
C GLU A 2 6.95 32.65 4.88
N CYS A 3 7.72 31.87 4.10
CA CYS A 3 7.45 31.54 2.70
C CYS A 3 6.64 30.25 2.48
N PHE A 4 5.98 29.72 3.53
CA PHE A 4 5.22 28.47 3.43
C PHE A 4 3.85 28.65 4.04
N GLU A 5 2.82 28.32 3.27
CA GLU A 5 1.42 28.37 3.66
C GLU A 5 0.76 27.01 3.41
N THR A 6 -0.08 26.56 4.34
CA THR A 6 -0.95 25.39 4.16
C THR A 6 -2.36 25.88 3.87
N VAL A 7 -2.83 25.62 2.66
CA VAL A 7 -4.19 25.96 2.21
C VAL A 7 -5.10 24.73 2.16
N PRO A 8 -6.44 24.91 2.17
CA PRO A 8 -7.38 23.81 1.98
C PRO A 8 -7.28 23.18 0.58
N LEU A 9 -8.14 22.18 0.32
CA LEU A 9 -8.21 21.48 -0.96
C LEU A 9 -8.35 22.44 -2.16
N LEU A 10 -7.52 22.26 -3.19
CA LEU A 10 -7.65 22.93 -4.49
C LEU A 10 -8.96 22.52 -5.17
N THR A 11 -9.76 23.50 -5.60
CA THR A 11 -11.07 23.29 -6.24
C THR A 11 -11.13 23.76 -7.69
N GLY A 12 -10.21 24.62 -8.13
CA GLY A 12 -10.15 25.10 -9.51
C GLY A 12 -8.80 25.70 -9.88
N VAL A 13 -8.48 25.66 -11.17
CA VAL A 13 -7.30 26.31 -11.75
C VAL A 13 -7.75 27.04 -13.02
N ASP A 14 -7.55 28.36 -13.06
CA ASP A 14 -7.80 29.22 -14.22
C ASP A 14 -6.53 30.04 -14.53
N GLY A 15 -5.87 29.71 -15.64
CA GLY A 15 -4.54 30.23 -15.94
C GLY A 15 -3.53 29.91 -14.83
N LYS A 16 -3.02 30.95 -14.17
CA LYS A 16 -2.13 30.82 -13.00
C LYS A 16 -2.86 30.87 -11.65
N THR A 17 -4.15 31.18 -11.66
CA THR A 17 -4.95 31.37 -10.44
C THR A 17 -5.51 30.04 -9.97
N CYS A 18 -5.09 29.62 -8.79
CA CYS A 18 -5.65 28.48 -8.07
C CYS A 18 -6.73 28.96 -7.08
N THR A 19 -7.87 28.27 -7.03
CA THR A 19 -8.96 28.51 -6.07
C THR A 19 -9.03 27.35 -5.09
N PHE A 20 -9.16 27.64 -3.80
CA PHE A 20 -9.20 26.65 -2.73
C PHE A 20 -10.59 26.55 -2.10
N LYS A 21 -10.83 25.50 -1.31
CA LYS A 21 -12.16 25.16 -0.76
C LYS A 21 -12.79 26.25 0.12
N ASP A 22 -11.98 27.10 0.74
CA ASP A 22 -12.44 28.23 1.55
C ASP A 22 -12.75 29.49 0.72
N GLY A 23 -12.54 29.43 -0.60
CA GLY A 23 -12.73 30.55 -1.52
C GLY A 23 -11.51 31.44 -1.69
N SER A 24 -10.39 31.18 -0.98
CA SER A 24 -9.13 31.88 -1.21
C SER A 24 -8.56 31.56 -2.59
N THR A 25 -7.72 32.47 -3.09
CA THR A 25 -7.04 32.30 -4.37
C THR A 25 -5.57 32.67 -4.28
N HIS A 26 -4.74 31.98 -5.06
CA HIS A 26 -3.31 32.27 -5.18
C HIS A 26 -2.87 32.14 -6.64
N GLU A 27 -1.99 33.02 -7.10
CA GLU A 27 -1.25 32.81 -8.34
C GLU A 27 -0.04 31.91 -8.08
N VAL A 28 0.14 30.88 -8.92
CA VAL A 28 1.27 29.95 -8.82
C VAL A 28 1.96 29.78 -10.17
N ASP A 29 3.28 29.57 -10.15
CA ASP A 29 4.05 29.29 -11.36
C ASP A 29 4.12 27.80 -11.73
N ALA A 30 3.95 26.93 -10.73
CA ALA A 30 4.01 25.48 -10.91
C ALA A 30 3.13 24.76 -9.89
N ILE A 31 2.62 23.58 -10.29
CA ILE A 31 1.86 22.67 -9.43
C ILE A 31 2.60 21.33 -9.40
N ILE A 32 2.85 20.82 -8.21
CA ILE A 32 3.46 19.50 -8.00
C ILE A 32 2.43 18.62 -7.29
N LEU A 33 1.98 17.55 -7.95
CA LEU A 33 0.99 16.63 -7.39
C LEU A 33 1.67 15.56 -6.53
N CYS A 34 1.77 15.83 -5.23
CA CYS A 34 2.26 14.88 -4.23
C CYS A 34 1.16 13.93 -3.74
N THR A 35 0.32 13.40 -4.65
CA THR A 35 -0.92 12.67 -4.34
C THR A 35 -0.74 11.15 -4.16
N GLY A 36 0.46 10.71 -3.81
CA GLY A 36 0.78 9.30 -3.56
C GLY A 36 0.89 8.43 -4.81
N TYR A 37 0.86 7.11 -4.60
CA TYR A 37 1.06 6.07 -5.61
C TYR A 37 -0.06 5.02 -5.55
N LYS A 38 -0.13 4.18 -6.59
CA LYS A 38 -1.03 3.02 -6.64
C LYS A 38 -0.21 1.74 -6.77
N HIS A 39 -0.61 0.68 -6.08
CA HIS A 39 -0.14 -0.66 -6.37
C HIS A 39 -0.54 -1.04 -7.79
N HIS A 40 0.44 -1.32 -8.64
CA HIS A 40 0.22 -1.55 -10.07
C HIS A 40 1.11 -2.69 -10.60
N PHE A 41 0.46 -3.80 -10.98
CA PHE A 41 1.13 -5.00 -11.49
C PHE A 41 0.58 -5.37 -12.89
N PRO A 42 1.00 -4.68 -13.96
CA PRO A 42 0.45 -4.88 -15.31
C PRO A 42 0.82 -6.25 -15.91
N PHE A 43 1.84 -6.92 -15.34
CA PHE A 43 2.33 -8.23 -15.76
C PHE A 43 1.57 -9.40 -15.11
N MET A 44 0.72 -9.15 -14.11
CA MET A 44 0.03 -10.20 -13.36
C MET A 44 -1.34 -10.51 -13.95
N GLU A 45 -1.73 -11.79 -14.00
CA GLU A 45 -3.11 -12.19 -14.26
C GLU A 45 -4.05 -11.60 -13.20
N PRO A 46 -5.29 -11.18 -13.55
CA PRO A 46 -6.21 -10.52 -12.61
C PRO A 46 -6.43 -11.30 -11.31
N LYS A 47 -6.53 -12.64 -11.38
CA LYS A 47 -6.78 -13.51 -10.21
C LYS A 47 -5.60 -13.61 -9.23
N LEU A 48 -4.41 -13.18 -9.64
CA LEU A 48 -3.18 -13.21 -8.84
C LEU A 48 -2.69 -11.79 -8.48
N ARG A 49 -3.44 -10.77 -8.90
CA ARG A 49 -3.03 -9.37 -8.82
C ARG A 49 -3.50 -8.77 -7.49
N LEU A 50 -2.55 -8.40 -6.65
CA LEU A 50 -2.86 -7.67 -5.43
C LEU A 50 -3.55 -6.35 -5.77
N THR A 51 -4.73 -6.15 -5.16
CA THR A 51 -5.51 -4.92 -5.25
C THR A 51 -5.80 -4.47 -3.83
N THR A 52 -5.13 -3.42 -3.39
CA THR A 52 -5.23 -2.90 -2.01
C THR A 52 -4.91 -1.41 -1.97
N ALA A 53 -5.34 -0.74 -0.91
CA ALA A 53 -4.92 0.63 -0.61
C ALA A 53 -3.51 0.64 0.01
N ASN A 54 -2.81 1.78 -0.04
CA ASN A 54 -1.57 1.94 0.72
C ASN A 54 -1.88 2.02 2.21
N ARG A 55 -1.56 0.95 2.96
CA ARG A 55 -1.91 0.78 4.37
C ARG A 55 -1.03 -0.26 5.06
N LEU A 56 -1.12 -0.36 6.39
CA LEU A 56 -0.26 -1.24 7.20
C LEU A 56 -0.56 -2.73 6.98
N TRP A 57 -1.83 -3.11 6.82
CA TRP A 57 -2.25 -4.48 6.57
C TRP A 57 -2.96 -4.59 5.22
N CYS A 58 -2.20 -4.94 4.19
CA CYS A 58 -2.68 -5.13 2.83
C CYS A 58 -3.75 -6.23 2.74
N ASP A 59 -4.66 -6.06 1.78
CA ASP A 59 -5.74 -7.02 1.57
C ASP A 59 -5.21 -8.35 1.03
N THR A 60 -5.85 -9.45 1.41
CA THR A 60 -5.64 -10.78 0.83
C THR A 60 -4.29 -11.45 1.15
N LEU A 61 -3.32 -10.81 1.81
CA LEU A 61 -2.01 -11.44 2.08
C LEU A 61 -1.94 -12.08 3.48
N HIS A 62 -1.76 -13.40 3.54
CA HIS A 62 -1.48 -14.10 4.81
C HIS A 62 -0.08 -13.75 5.32
N GLU A 63 0.00 -13.43 6.62
CA GLU A 63 1.19 -12.84 7.26
C GLU A 63 1.78 -11.66 6.47
N GLY A 64 0.94 -10.95 5.71
CA GLY A 64 1.36 -9.85 4.85
C GLY A 64 2.26 -10.24 3.67
N VAL A 65 2.44 -11.53 3.38
CA VAL A 65 3.42 -12.01 2.40
C VAL A 65 2.82 -13.01 1.40
N VAL A 66 2.04 -13.99 1.86
CA VAL A 66 1.64 -15.15 1.06
C VAL A 66 0.29 -14.91 0.40
N TRP A 67 0.16 -15.26 -0.88
CA TRP A 67 -1.12 -15.27 -1.59
C TRP A 67 -1.92 -16.55 -1.26
N PRO A 68 -3.07 -16.48 -0.56
CA PRO A 68 -3.73 -17.66 0.01
C PRO A 68 -4.20 -18.68 -1.03
N SER A 69 -4.77 -18.23 -2.16
CA SER A 69 -5.28 -19.12 -3.21
C SER A 69 -4.20 -19.68 -4.14
N ASN A 70 -2.93 -19.29 -3.93
CA ASN A 70 -1.76 -19.81 -4.62
C ASN A 70 -0.51 -19.59 -3.76
N THR A 71 -0.24 -20.53 -2.85
CA THR A 71 0.86 -20.49 -1.88
C THR A 71 2.27 -20.55 -2.47
N LYS A 72 2.39 -20.50 -3.80
CA LYS A 72 3.66 -20.34 -4.52
C LYS A 72 3.92 -18.90 -4.96
N LEU A 73 2.99 -17.98 -4.69
CA LEU A 73 3.11 -16.55 -4.98
C LEU A 73 3.28 -15.77 -3.68
N PHE A 74 4.28 -14.89 -3.66
CA PHE A 74 4.64 -14.07 -2.52
C PHE A 74 4.75 -12.61 -2.95
N TYR A 75 4.32 -11.71 -2.07
CA TYR A 75 4.48 -10.27 -2.18
C TYR A 75 5.33 -9.77 -1.01
N ILE A 76 6.31 -8.90 -1.27
CA ILE A 76 7.23 -8.37 -0.25
C ILE A 76 7.15 -6.84 -0.26
N GLY A 77 7.06 -6.22 0.91
CA GLY A 77 7.07 -4.76 1.08
C GLY A 77 5.84 -4.04 0.52
N MET A 78 4.69 -4.71 0.48
CA MET A 78 3.46 -4.12 -0.06
C MET A 78 2.73 -3.20 0.92
N GLN A 79 3.04 -3.34 2.20
CA GLN A 79 2.51 -2.51 3.28
C GLN A 79 3.05 -1.09 3.18
N ASP A 80 2.29 -0.14 3.73
CA ASP A 80 2.78 1.20 4.01
C ASP A 80 3.90 1.15 5.04
N GLN A 81 4.91 2.00 4.88
CA GLN A 81 6.26 1.71 5.39
C GLN A 81 6.66 2.65 6.53
N TRP A 82 6.36 2.25 7.77
CA TRP A 82 7.03 2.79 8.96
C TRP A 82 8.36 2.09 9.21
N LEU A 83 8.33 0.76 9.15
CA LEU A 83 9.52 -0.08 9.07
C LEU A 83 9.78 -0.39 7.60
N THR A 84 11.05 -0.36 7.21
CA THR A 84 11.48 -0.64 5.83
C THR A 84 12.38 -1.87 5.82
N PHE A 85 13.70 -1.70 5.86
CA PHE A 85 14.68 -2.76 5.58
C PHE A 85 14.51 -3.99 6.47
N ASN A 86 14.37 -3.80 7.79
CA ASN A 86 14.23 -4.95 8.70
C ASN A 86 12.88 -5.66 8.55
N MET A 87 11.82 -4.96 8.13
CA MET A 87 10.54 -5.58 7.80
C MET A 87 10.69 -6.41 6.52
N PHE A 88 11.38 -5.88 5.50
CA PHE A 88 11.64 -6.62 4.26
C PHE A 88 12.47 -7.89 4.52
N ASP A 89 13.48 -7.82 5.39
CA ASP A 89 14.28 -8.99 5.76
C ASP A 89 13.44 -10.05 6.47
N ALA A 90 12.59 -9.64 7.41
CA ALA A 90 11.68 -10.57 8.10
C ALA A 90 10.72 -11.26 7.11
N GLN A 91 10.13 -10.49 6.19
CA GLN A 91 9.25 -11.02 5.13
C GLN A 91 10.00 -11.96 4.19
N ALA A 92 11.22 -11.60 3.78
CA ALA A 92 12.04 -12.41 2.89
C ALA A 92 12.48 -13.74 3.54
N TRP A 93 12.84 -13.72 4.83
CA TRP A 93 13.14 -14.95 5.58
C TRP A 93 11.94 -15.85 5.77
N TYR A 94 10.77 -15.27 6.08
CA TYR A 94 9.54 -16.02 6.16
C TYR A 94 9.19 -16.70 4.82
N ALA A 95 9.23 -15.96 3.71
CA ALA A 95 9.00 -16.50 2.37
C ALA A 95 10.01 -17.61 2.00
N ARG A 96 11.30 -17.41 2.28
CA ARG A 96 12.34 -18.43 2.06
C ARG A 96 12.00 -19.72 2.80
N ASP A 97 11.68 -19.64 4.08
CA ASP A 97 11.47 -20.82 4.91
C ASP A 97 10.22 -21.60 4.50
N ILE A 98 9.20 -20.94 3.95
CA ILE A 98 8.08 -21.61 3.27
C ILE A 98 8.56 -22.32 2.00
N ILE A 99 9.28 -21.63 1.11
CA ILE A 99 9.78 -22.18 -0.16
C ILE A 99 10.67 -23.41 0.09
N MET A 100 11.46 -23.40 1.17
CA MET A 100 12.34 -24.50 1.56
C MET A 100 11.63 -25.62 2.34
N GLY A 101 10.33 -25.50 2.62
CA GLY A 101 9.56 -26.48 3.39
C GLY A 101 9.92 -26.54 4.87
N ARG A 102 10.50 -25.47 5.42
CA ARG A 102 10.80 -25.34 6.87
C ARG A 102 9.60 -24.81 7.65
N ILE A 103 8.73 -24.05 6.99
CA ILE A 103 7.44 -23.58 7.49
C ILE A 103 6.36 -24.22 6.63
N GLU A 104 5.47 -24.98 7.26
CA GLU A 104 4.25 -25.46 6.62
C GLU A 104 3.16 -24.38 6.75
N LEU A 105 2.51 -24.08 5.64
CA LEU A 105 1.39 -23.14 5.61
C LEU A 105 0.09 -23.82 6.04
N PRO A 106 -0.80 -23.11 6.75
CA PRO A 106 -2.11 -23.63 7.08
C PRO A 106 -3.02 -23.66 5.84
N SER A 107 -4.25 -24.13 6.00
CA SER A 107 -5.24 -24.14 4.92
C SER A 107 -5.59 -22.71 4.48
N GLU A 108 -6.10 -22.57 3.25
CA GLU A 108 -6.57 -21.28 2.73
C GLU A 108 -7.63 -20.63 3.62
N GLU A 109 -8.52 -21.45 4.20
CA GLU A 109 -9.54 -20.97 5.15
C GLU A 109 -8.92 -20.37 6.40
N THR A 110 -7.96 -21.06 7.01
CA THR A 110 -7.26 -20.57 8.22
C THR A 110 -6.47 -19.30 7.92
N MET A 111 -5.75 -19.26 6.79
CA MET A 111 -5.03 -18.05 6.35
C MET A 111 -5.97 -16.84 6.21
N GLY A 112 -7.18 -17.05 5.68
CA GLY A 112 -8.20 -16.01 5.56
C GLY A 112 -8.74 -15.53 6.91
N GLN A 113 -8.94 -16.44 7.86
CA GLN A 113 -9.38 -16.09 9.23
C GLN A 113 -8.31 -15.28 9.98
N GLU A 114 -7.05 -15.68 9.89
CA GLU A 114 -5.91 -14.97 10.51
C GLU A 114 -5.73 -13.58 9.89
N TRP A 115 -5.81 -13.47 8.56
CA TRP A 115 -5.79 -12.18 7.88
C TRP A 115 -6.90 -11.25 8.38
N ALA A 116 -8.13 -11.77 8.57
CA ALA A 116 -9.25 -10.97 9.04
C ALA A 116 -9.05 -10.44 10.46
N GLN A 117 -8.38 -11.21 11.33
CA GLN A 117 -8.04 -10.76 12.70
C GLN A 117 -7.08 -9.57 12.65
N TRP A 118 -6.01 -9.66 11.86
CA TRP A 118 -5.06 -8.56 11.67
C TRP A 118 -5.71 -7.32 11.06
N ARG A 119 -6.56 -7.50 10.05
CA ARG A 119 -7.35 -6.43 9.43
C ARG A 119 -8.27 -5.72 10.41
N ALA A 120 -8.83 -6.42 11.39
CA ALA A 120 -9.69 -5.83 12.42
C ALA A 120 -8.88 -5.06 13.50
N ALA A 121 -7.59 -5.38 13.65
CA ALA A 121 -6.71 -4.74 14.63
C ALA A 121 -6.04 -3.46 14.11
N GLU A 122 -6.00 -3.24 12.78
CA GLU A 122 -5.62 -1.97 12.14
C GLU A 122 -6.80 -1.00 12.03
#